data_AF-A0A0P4V3L7-F1
#
_entry.id   AF-A0A0P4V3L7-F1
#
_cell.length_a   1.000
_cell.length_b   1.000
_cell.length_c   1.000
_cell.angle_alpha   90.00
_cell.angle_beta   90.00
_cell.angle_gamma   90.00
#
_symmetry.space_group_name_H-M   'P 1'
#
loop_
_entity.id
_entity.type
_entity.pdbx_description
1 polymer ?
#
loop_
_entity_poly.entity_id
_entity_poly.type
_entity_poly.pdbx_seq_one_letter_code
_entity_poly.pdbx_strand_id
1 'polypeptide(L)'
;MPQNPDPKCKICSALSDVEAKQLHDAAQGGDGCWAGDPCHKLRYYYANQETINAQRREKYKRKKLAKQQAASRQACAGGIEHLKVQSSDISTSDLLRTWTPQAAPVLPPERVYVQLLWYRETPKDRLHAIGALLLLGDQTIAFSGPYHCRGLAPKDVTEQLIPSMVRALNQVLNENFPEYETYRIGRLHDEGDERHPALCPLCTGRSIR
;
A
#
# COMPACT_ATOMS: atom_id res chain seq x y z
N MET A 1 -1.96 17.06 27.33
CA MET A 1 -2.96 16.23 28.05
C MET A 1 -2.20 15.15 28.77
N PRO A 2 -2.59 14.81 30.02
CA PRO A 2 -1.91 13.77 30.77
C PRO A 2 -1.96 12.49 29.94
N GLN A 3 -0.79 11.90 29.69
CA GLN A 3 -0.67 10.70 28.86
C GLN A 3 -1.29 9.47 29.53
N ASN A 4 -1.48 9.53 30.86
CA ASN A 4 -2.12 8.49 31.64
C ASN A 4 -3.22 9.12 32.51
N PRO A 5 -4.50 9.06 32.08
CA PRO A 5 -5.64 9.45 32.91
C PRO A 5 -5.67 8.65 34.21
N ASP A 6 -5.90 9.30 35.33
CA ASP A 6 -6.36 8.60 36.52
C ASP A 6 -7.76 8.00 36.22
N PRO A 7 -7.97 6.67 36.38
CA PRO A 7 -9.27 6.04 36.16
C PRO A 7 -10.41 6.70 36.94
N LYS A 8 -10.10 7.32 38.09
CA LYS A 8 -11.05 8.09 38.89
C LYS A 8 -11.65 9.27 38.13
N CYS A 9 -10.85 9.99 37.33
CA CYS A 9 -11.33 11.13 36.55
C CYS A 9 -12.32 10.72 35.45
N LYS A 10 -12.20 9.49 34.94
CA LYS A 10 -13.12 8.95 33.94
C LYS A 10 -14.49 8.66 34.56
N ILE A 11 -14.53 8.06 35.74
CA ILE A 11 -15.79 7.81 36.47
C ILE A 11 -16.44 9.13 36.86
N CYS A 12 -15.66 10.06 37.42
CA CYS A 12 -16.11 11.39 37.81
C CYS A 12 -16.68 12.21 36.63
N SER A 13 -16.20 11.97 35.41
CA SER A 13 -16.70 12.66 34.20
C SER A 13 -18.11 12.24 33.78
N ALA A 14 -18.62 11.11 34.26
CA ALA A 14 -19.98 10.64 33.99
C ALA A 14 -21.02 11.17 34.99
N LEU A 15 -20.57 11.73 36.13
CA LEU A 15 -21.43 12.31 37.16
C LEU A 15 -21.80 13.75 36.81
N SER A 16 -22.86 14.29 37.41
CA SER A 16 -23.16 15.73 37.33
C SER A 16 -22.16 16.57 38.15
N ASP A 17 -22.10 17.87 37.89
CA ASP A 17 -21.19 18.79 38.59
C ASP A 17 -21.46 18.86 40.09
N VAL A 18 -22.73 18.75 40.48
CA VAL A 18 -23.17 18.80 41.88
C VAL A 18 -22.75 17.53 42.61
N GLU A 19 -23.00 16.37 42.02
CA GLU A 19 -22.61 15.07 42.59
C GLU A 19 -21.09 14.91 42.67
N ALA A 20 -20.37 15.31 41.63
CA ALA A 20 -18.92 15.26 41.61
C ALA A 20 -18.29 16.19 42.67
N LYS A 21 -18.87 17.38 42.88
CA LYS A 21 -18.44 18.30 43.92
C LYS A 21 -18.73 17.73 45.32
N GLN A 22 -19.89 17.15 45.55
CA GLN A 22 -20.21 16.52 46.84
C GLN A 22 -19.24 15.40 47.22
N LEU A 23 -18.81 14.59 46.26
CA LEU A 23 -17.91 13.46 46.51
C LEU A 23 -16.44 13.84 46.67
N HIS A 24 -15.99 14.91 46.01
CA HIS A 24 -14.57 15.21 45.87
C HIS A 24 -14.14 16.59 46.40
N ASP A 25 -15.07 17.43 46.86
CA ASP A 25 -14.77 18.70 47.52
C ASP A 25 -14.35 18.45 48.97
N ALA A 26 -13.15 18.93 49.34
CA ALA A 26 -12.61 18.80 50.69
C ALA A 26 -13.51 19.46 51.74
N ALA A 27 -14.22 20.54 51.39
CA ALA A 27 -15.14 21.22 52.30
C ALA A 27 -16.39 20.37 52.64
N GLN A 28 -16.67 19.33 51.86
CA GLN A 28 -17.79 18.41 52.04
C GLN A 28 -17.34 17.02 52.53
N GLY A 29 -16.07 16.86 52.89
CA GLY A 29 -15.49 15.59 53.35
C GLY A 29 -14.95 14.68 52.25
N GLY A 30 -14.83 15.19 51.02
CA GLY A 30 -14.22 14.48 49.90
C GLY A 30 -12.69 14.49 49.93
N ASP A 31 -12.09 13.80 48.96
CA ASP A 31 -10.63 13.65 48.81
C ASP A 31 -9.89 14.90 48.30
N GLY A 32 -10.59 16.03 48.17
CA GLY A 32 -10.02 17.31 47.75
C GLY A 32 -9.55 17.35 46.29
N CYS A 33 -9.88 16.36 45.45
CA CYS A 33 -9.47 16.37 44.05
C CYS A 33 -10.29 17.36 43.20
N TRP A 34 -11.39 17.92 43.73
CA TRP A 34 -12.16 18.97 43.07
C TRP A 34 -11.42 20.31 43.12
N ALA A 35 -10.62 20.60 42.08
CA ALA A 35 -9.79 21.81 41.99
C ALA A 35 -10.39 22.93 41.11
N GLY A 36 -11.69 22.94 40.85
CA GLY A 36 -12.34 23.91 39.96
C GLY A 36 -12.01 23.69 38.48
N ASP A 37 -11.44 24.68 37.80
CA ASP A 37 -11.20 24.70 36.34
C ASP A 37 -10.45 23.47 35.78
N PRO A 38 -9.39 22.94 36.41
CA PRO A 38 -8.71 21.74 35.93
C PRO A 38 -9.64 20.51 35.93
N CYS A 39 -10.50 20.38 36.94
CA CYS A 39 -11.46 19.27 37.05
C CYS A 39 -12.55 19.39 35.98
N HIS A 40 -13.12 20.58 35.80
CA HIS A 40 -14.11 20.82 34.74
C HIS A 40 -13.55 20.54 33.34
N LYS A 41 -12.33 21.00 33.04
CA LYS A 41 -11.67 20.74 31.74
C LYS A 41 -11.43 19.25 31.50
N LEU A 42 -11.01 18.52 32.54
CA LEU A 42 -10.80 17.07 32.46
C LEU A 42 -12.13 16.32 32.29
N ARG A 43 -13.17 16.67 33.05
CA ARG A 43 -14.49 16.05 32.95
C ARG A 43 -15.12 16.29 31.58
N TYR A 44 -15.06 17.51 31.07
CA TYR A 44 -15.47 17.82 29.70
C TYR A 44 -14.71 16.98 28.67
N TYR A 45 -13.39 16.86 28.82
CA TYR A 45 -12.56 16.08 27.91
C TYR A 45 -12.91 14.59 27.93
N TYR A 46 -13.06 13.98 29.11
CA TYR A 46 -13.36 12.55 29.22
C TYR A 46 -14.78 12.22 28.76
N ALA A 47 -15.77 13.06 29.10
CA ALA A 47 -17.15 12.91 28.63
C ALA A 47 -17.24 13.00 27.10
N ASN A 48 -16.42 13.84 26.46
CA ASN A 48 -16.40 14.03 25.01
C ASN A 48 -15.22 13.34 24.32
N GLN A 49 -14.52 12.43 25.01
CA GLN A 49 -13.24 11.90 24.54
C GLN A 49 -13.39 11.19 23.19
N GLU A 50 -14.46 10.43 23.02
CA GLU A 50 -14.75 9.71 21.78
C GLU A 50 -14.99 10.66 20.61
N THR A 51 -15.82 11.68 20.82
CA THR A 51 -16.13 12.73 19.84
C THR A 51 -14.88 13.54 19.47
N ILE A 52 -14.11 13.98 20.46
CA ILE A 52 -12.87 14.73 20.26
C ILE A 52 -11.85 13.87 19.51
N ASN A 53 -11.74 12.58 19.85
CA ASN A 53 -10.86 11.65 19.15
C ASN A 53 -11.33 11.36 17.72
N ALA A 54 -12.64 11.25 17.48
CA ALA A 54 -13.21 11.11 16.15
C ALA A 54 -12.88 12.32 15.27
N GLN A 55 -13.12 13.53 15.77
CA GLN A 55 -12.77 14.78 15.09
C GLN A 55 -11.26 14.89 14.82
N ARG A 56 -10.41 14.49 15.78
CA ARG A 56 -8.96 14.43 15.59
C ARG A 56 -8.60 13.45 14.46
N ARG A 57 -9.18 12.23 14.45
CA ARG A 57 -8.95 11.23 13.39
C ARG A 57 -9.36 11.77 12.02
N GLU A 58 -10.51 12.41 11.90
CA GLU A 58 -10.96 13.05 10.65
C GLU A 58 -10.02 14.16 10.21
N LYS A 59 -9.60 15.04 11.13
CA LYS A 59 -8.62 16.10 10.84
C LYS A 59 -7.30 15.53 10.33
N TYR A 60 -6.81 14.44 10.92
CA TYR A 60 -5.61 13.74 10.44
C TYR A 60 -5.82 13.10 9.08
N LYS A 61 -6.96 12.45 8.83
CA LYS A 61 -7.32 11.91 7.50
C LYS A 61 -7.32 13.03 6.45
N ARG A 62 -7.95 14.17 6.74
CA ARG A 62 -8.01 15.32 5.83
C ARG A 62 -6.64 15.94 5.58
N LYS A 63 -5.81 16.11 6.62
CA LYS A 63 -4.42 16.56 6.48
C LYS A 63 -3.58 15.59 5.65
N LYS A 64 -3.74 14.28 5.85
CA LYS A 64 -3.04 13.25 5.08
C LYS A 64 -3.43 13.31 3.60
N LEU A 65 -4.74 13.41 3.32
CA LEU A 65 -5.25 13.55 1.95
C LEU A 65 -4.76 14.84 1.29
N ALA A 66 -4.80 15.98 1.99
CA ALA A 66 -4.30 17.25 1.49
C ALA A 66 -2.79 17.22 1.22
N LYS A 67 -1.99 16.54 2.08
CA LYS A 67 -0.56 16.34 1.86
C LYS A 67 -0.28 15.45 0.66
N GLN A 68 -1.08 14.41 0.45
CA GLN A 68 -1.00 13.55 -0.75
C GLN A 68 -1.36 14.33 -2.02
N GLN A 69 -2.41 15.15 -1.98
CA GLN A 69 -2.80 16.02 -3.10
C GLN A 69 -1.75 17.11 -3.38
N ALA A 70 -1.15 17.71 -2.35
CA ALA A 70 -0.07 18.68 -2.50
C ALA A 70 1.20 18.05 -3.08
N ALA A 71 1.58 16.85 -2.62
CA ALA A 71 2.70 16.09 -3.19
C ALA A 71 2.45 15.71 -4.66
N SER A 72 1.21 15.36 -5.01
CA SER A 72 0.81 15.10 -6.41
C SER A 72 0.86 16.37 -7.27
N ARG A 73 0.47 17.54 -6.71
CA ARG A 73 0.57 18.84 -7.41
C ARG A 73 2.00 19.35 -7.58
N GLN A 74 2.90 19.02 -6.65
CA GLN A 74 4.31 19.38 -6.74
C GLN A 74 5.08 18.47 -7.72
N ALA A 75 4.59 17.24 -7.93
CA ALA A 75 5.11 16.33 -8.97
C ALA A 75 4.74 16.76 -10.40
N CYS A 76 3.70 17.58 -10.60
CA CYS A 76 3.33 18.10 -11.93
C CYS A 76 3.85 19.50 -12.25
N ALA A 77 4.56 20.17 -11.33
CA ALA A 77 5.15 21.51 -11.56
C ALA A 77 6.67 21.50 -11.84
N GLY A 78 7.34 20.33 -11.83
CA GLY A 78 8.79 20.23 -11.98
C GLY A 78 9.28 19.12 -12.91
N GLY A 79 8.45 18.65 -13.85
CA GLY A 79 8.79 17.47 -14.65
C GLY A 79 8.09 17.43 -16.00
N ILE A 80 8.04 18.56 -16.71
CA ILE A 80 7.75 18.58 -18.15
C ILE A 80 8.85 19.38 -18.83
N GLU A 81 10.05 18.82 -18.92
CA GLU A 81 10.99 19.23 -19.99
C GLU A 81 11.71 18.07 -20.66
N HIS A 82 11.73 16.84 -20.12
CA HIS A 82 12.25 15.68 -20.85
C HIS A 82 11.29 14.50 -20.75
N LEU A 83 10.20 14.55 -21.51
CA LEU A 83 9.61 13.37 -22.15
C LEU A 83 8.61 13.85 -23.23
N LYS A 84 9.11 14.55 -24.24
CA LYS A 84 8.53 14.42 -25.58
C LYS A 84 9.09 13.13 -26.16
N VAL A 85 8.54 12.00 -25.75
CA VAL A 85 8.66 10.78 -26.57
C VAL A 85 7.53 10.89 -27.58
N GLN A 86 7.91 11.29 -28.79
CA GLN A 86 7.03 11.14 -29.94
C GLN A 86 6.74 9.64 -30.10
N SER A 87 5.50 9.32 -30.46
CA SER A 87 4.94 7.97 -30.58
C SER A 87 5.59 7.10 -31.67
N SER A 88 6.79 7.44 -32.12
CA SER A 88 7.54 6.72 -33.16
C SER A 88 8.79 6.00 -32.64
N ASP A 89 9.27 6.27 -31.42
CA ASP A 89 10.66 5.91 -31.07
C ASP A 89 10.83 4.99 -29.84
N ILE A 90 9.76 4.40 -29.29
CA ILE A 90 9.93 3.25 -28.37
C ILE A 90 9.68 1.98 -29.16
N SER A 91 10.76 1.41 -29.68
CA SER A 91 10.75 0.09 -30.28
C SER A 91 10.44 -0.95 -29.20
N THR A 92 9.58 -1.91 -29.52
CA THR A 92 9.26 -3.10 -28.70
C THR A 92 10.50 -3.86 -28.22
N SER A 93 11.66 -3.65 -28.87
CA SER A 93 12.97 -4.15 -28.46
C SER A 93 13.49 -3.61 -27.12
N ASP A 94 13.03 -2.44 -26.65
CA ASP A 94 13.58 -1.81 -25.45
C ASP A 94 12.92 -2.31 -24.15
N LEU A 95 11.76 -2.96 -24.24
CA LEU A 95 11.04 -3.53 -23.10
C LEU A 95 11.29 -5.04 -22.91
N LEU A 96 11.93 -5.70 -23.86
CA LEU A 96 12.19 -7.14 -23.84
C LEU A 96 13.69 -7.37 -24.01
N ARG A 97 14.38 -7.83 -22.96
CA ARG A 97 15.70 -8.46 -23.15
C ARG A 97 15.48 -9.69 -24.02
N THR A 98 15.90 -9.60 -25.27
CA THR A 98 15.79 -10.67 -26.26
C THR A 98 16.60 -11.88 -25.80
N TRP A 99 15.91 -12.98 -25.55
CA TRP A 99 16.50 -14.31 -25.58
C TRP A 99 16.17 -14.92 -26.95
N THR A 100 17.19 -15.45 -27.63
CA THR A 100 17.02 -16.23 -28.87
C THR A 100 16.41 -17.59 -28.54
N PRO A 101 15.28 -17.97 -29.14
CA PRO A 101 14.71 -19.30 -28.93
C PRO A 101 15.70 -20.35 -29.44
N GLN A 102 16.22 -21.18 -28.54
CA GLN A 102 16.90 -22.40 -28.94
C GLN A 102 15.84 -23.38 -29.43
N ALA A 103 16.07 -23.95 -30.62
CA ALA A 103 15.12 -24.75 -31.40
C ALA A 103 14.14 -25.57 -30.55
N ALA A 104 12.86 -25.27 -30.70
CA ALA A 104 11.78 -25.85 -29.92
C ALA A 104 11.71 -27.38 -30.10
N PRO A 105 11.77 -28.18 -29.01
CA PRO A 105 11.38 -29.58 -29.08
C PRO A 105 9.85 -29.67 -29.16
N VAL A 106 9.36 -30.60 -29.99
CA VAL A 106 7.95 -30.94 -30.15
C VAL A 106 7.44 -31.59 -28.85
N LEU A 107 6.56 -30.93 -28.08
CA LEU A 107 5.99 -31.46 -26.81
C LEU A 107 4.50 -31.00 -26.60
N PRO A 108 3.72 -31.74 -25.77
CA PRO A 108 2.24 -31.82 -25.72
C PRO A 108 1.61 -30.58 -25.02
N PRO A 109 0.30 -30.49 -24.62
CA PRO A 109 -0.30 -29.21 -24.25
C PRO A 109 0.20 -28.77 -22.86
N GLU A 110 1.39 -28.20 -22.82
CA GLU A 110 1.97 -27.56 -21.67
C GLU A 110 1.09 -26.37 -21.31
N ARG A 111 0.61 -26.36 -20.06
CA ARG A 111 -0.26 -25.30 -19.58
C ARG A 111 0.55 -24.01 -19.53
N VAL A 112 0.03 -22.96 -20.14
CA VAL A 112 0.51 -21.61 -19.91
C VAL A 112 0.08 -21.20 -18.50
N TYR A 113 0.97 -20.62 -17.70
CA TYR A 113 0.57 -20.00 -16.44
C TYR A 113 1.44 -18.79 -16.13
N VAL A 114 0.96 -17.95 -15.21
CA VAL A 114 1.70 -16.77 -14.77
C VAL A 114 2.03 -16.89 -13.29
N GLN A 115 3.32 -16.75 -13.00
CA GLN A 115 3.84 -16.69 -11.64
C GLN A 115 4.14 -15.23 -11.26
N LEU A 116 3.57 -14.79 -10.14
CA LEU A 116 3.91 -13.49 -9.56
C LEU A 116 5.22 -13.57 -8.79
N LEU A 117 6.01 -12.50 -8.87
CA LEU A 117 7.22 -12.29 -8.08
C LEU A 117 6.97 -11.13 -7.13
N TRP A 118 6.90 -11.39 -5.83
CA TRP A 118 6.71 -10.37 -4.80
C TRP A 118 8.06 -10.01 -4.18
N TYR A 119 8.45 -8.75 -4.22
CA TYR A 119 9.67 -8.30 -3.57
C TYR A 119 9.30 -7.68 -2.22
N ARG A 120 9.49 -8.42 -1.12
CA ARG A 120 9.24 -7.99 0.27
C ARG A 120 9.98 -8.92 1.24
N GLU A 121 10.26 -8.44 2.45
CA GLU A 121 10.96 -9.26 3.46
C GLU A 121 10.05 -10.37 3.99
N THR A 122 8.81 -10.02 4.34
CA THR A 122 7.76 -10.98 4.71
C THR A 122 6.41 -10.60 4.10
N PRO A 123 5.42 -11.51 4.04
CA PRO A 123 4.08 -11.20 3.52
C PRO A 123 3.35 -10.06 4.23
N LYS A 124 3.76 -9.73 5.46
CA LYS A 124 3.18 -8.64 6.26
C LYS A 124 3.88 -7.30 6.02
N ASP A 125 5.08 -7.32 5.44
CA ASP A 125 5.85 -6.11 5.18
C ASP A 125 5.33 -5.36 3.97
N ARG A 126 5.79 -4.11 3.86
CA ARG A 126 5.47 -3.28 2.70
C ARG A 126 6.06 -3.90 1.45
N LEU A 127 5.22 -4.03 0.42
CA LEU A 127 5.65 -4.46 -0.90
C LEU A 127 6.66 -3.46 -1.47
N HIS A 128 7.85 -3.93 -1.79
CA HIS A 128 8.90 -3.14 -2.42
C HIS A 128 8.69 -3.05 -3.93
N ALA A 129 8.49 -4.20 -4.58
CA ALA A 129 8.21 -4.31 -6.00
C ALA A 129 7.40 -5.56 -6.33
N ILE A 130 6.82 -5.62 -7.53
CA ILE A 130 6.11 -6.80 -8.04
C ILE A 130 6.45 -7.06 -9.51
N GLY A 131 6.71 -8.31 -9.87
CA GLY A 131 6.94 -8.77 -11.24
C GLY A 131 6.06 -9.96 -11.60
N ALA A 132 6.04 -10.36 -12.86
CA ALA A 132 5.31 -11.52 -13.32
C ALA A 132 6.09 -12.26 -14.42
N LEU A 133 6.19 -13.58 -14.27
CA LEU A 133 6.77 -14.50 -15.24
C LEU A 133 5.64 -15.24 -15.96
N LEU A 134 5.68 -15.24 -17.28
CA LEU A 134 4.85 -16.08 -18.12
C LEU A 134 5.64 -17.36 -18.43
N LEU A 135 5.05 -18.50 -18.09
CA LEU A 135 5.66 -19.82 -18.17
C LEU A 135 4.84 -20.69 -19.12
N LEU A 136 5.54 -21.46 -19.96
CA LEU A 136 5.00 -22.57 -20.74
C LEU A 136 5.70 -23.83 -20.23
N GLY A 137 4.97 -24.64 -19.45
CA GLY A 137 5.58 -25.76 -18.72
C GLY A 137 6.65 -25.27 -17.73
N ASP A 138 7.90 -25.68 -17.93
CA ASP A 138 9.06 -25.28 -17.12
C ASP A 138 9.86 -24.12 -17.77
N GLN A 139 9.46 -23.67 -18.96
CA GLN A 139 10.15 -22.63 -19.70
C GLN A 139 9.56 -21.25 -19.41
N THR A 140 10.40 -20.30 -18.99
CA THR A 140 10.02 -18.89 -18.94
C THR A 140 9.99 -18.31 -20.35
N ILE A 141 8.80 -17.93 -20.81
CA ILE A 141 8.59 -17.36 -22.15
C ILE A 141 8.55 -15.83 -22.14
N ALA A 142 8.14 -15.20 -21.03
CA ALA A 142 8.23 -13.75 -20.88
C ALA A 142 8.38 -13.32 -19.42
N PHE A 143 9.00 -12.16 -19.21
CA PHE A 143 9.10 -11.52 -17.90
C PHE A 143 8.68 -10.07 -18.01
N SER A 144 7.71 -9.65 -17.20
CA SER A 144 7.21 -8.27 -17.20
C SER A 144 8.21 -7.24 -16.67
N GLY A 145 9.31 -7.69 -16.07
CA GLY A 145 10.12 -6.87 -15.16
C GLY A 145 9.40 -6.62 -13.83
N PRO A 146 10.14 -6.28 -12.75
CA PRO A 146 9.53 -5.85 -11.52
C PRO A 146 9.16 -4.36 -11.59
N TYR A 147 8.08 -3.97 -10.94
CA TYR A 147 7.60 -2.60 -10.82
C TYR A 147 7.73 -2.16 -9.37
N HIS A 148 8.41 -1.05 -9.11
CA HIS A 148 8.48 -0.50 -7.74
C HIS A 148 7.09 -0.09 -7.26
N CYS A 149 6.71 -0.57 -6.07
CA CYS A 149 5.43 -0.23 -5.45
C CYS A 149 5.53 0.97 -4.49
N ARG A 150 6.64 1.71 -4.50
CA ARG A 150 6.87 2.84 -3.59
C ARG A 150 5.80 3.91 -3.81
N GLY A 151 4.94 4.09 -2.80
CA GLY A 151 3.88 5.10 -2.80
C GLY A 151 2.52 4.60 -3.29
N LEU A 152 2.43 3.35 -3.77
CA LEU A 152 1.15 2.72 -4.11
C LEU A 152 0.45 2.19 -2.85
N ALA A 153 -0.87 2.33 -2.79
CA ALA A 153 -1.66 1.63 -1.78
C ALA A 153 -1.82 0.15 -2.20
N PRO A 154 -2.04 -0.79 -1.25
CA PRO A 154 -2.29 -2.19 -1.58
C PRO A 154 -3.42 -2.37 -2.61
N LYS A 155 -4.47 -1.54 -2.51
CA LYS A 155 -5.59 -1.51 -3.45
C LYS A 155 -5.15 -1.16 -4.89
N ASP A 156 -4.23 -0.21 -5.05
CA ASP A 156 -3.74 0.19 -6.38
C ASP A 156 -2.92 -0.94 -7.02
N VAL A 157 -2.18 -1.69 -6.21
CA VAL A 157 -1.44 -2.88 -6.67
C VAL A 157 -2.42 -3.94 -7.20
N THR A 158 -3.45 -4.25 -6.43
CA THR A 158 -4.42 -5.32 -6.78
C THR A 158 -5.37 -4.93 -7.90
N GLU A 159 -5.82 -3.67 -7.97
CA GLU A 159 -6.86 -3.24 -8.90
C GLU A 159 -6.31 -2.58 -10.18
N GLN A 160 -5.05 -2.11 -10.18
CA GLN A 160 -4.49 -1.40 -11.33
C GLN A 160 -3.21 -2.06 -11.86
N LEU A 161 -2.22 -2.26 -10.98
CA LEU A 161 -0.91 -2.75 -11.40
C LEU A 161 -0.97 -4.20 -11.91
N ILE A 162 -1.54 -5.10 -11.11
CA ILE A 162 -1.70 -6.52 -11.48
C ILE A 162 -2.49 -6.67 -12.79
N PRO A 163 -3.68 -6.06 -12.96
CA PRO A 163 -4.39 -6.14 -14.25
C PRO A 163 -3.60 -5.58 -15.44
N SER A 164 -2.78 -4.55 -15.22
CA SER A 164 -1.94 -3.99 -16.29
C SER A 164 -0.83 -4.95 -16.70
N MET A 165 -0.19 -5.62 -15.74
CA MET A 165 0.81 -6.66 -16.00
C MET A 165 0.18 -7.86 -16.74
N VAL A 166 -1.00 -8.29 -16.32
CA VAL A 166 -1.76 -9.36 -16.99
C VAL A 166 -2.08 -8.99 -18.44
N ARG A 167 -2.52 -7.75 -18.72
CA ARG A 167 -2.76 -7.30 -20.09
C ARG A 167 -1.50 -7.34 -20.95
N ALA A 168 -0.38 -6.87 -20.43
CA ALA A 168 0.91 -6.91 -21.14
C ALA A 168 1.34 -8.35 -21.44
N LEU A 169 1.19 -9.28 -20.49
CA LEU A 169 1.54 -10.68 -20.70
C LEU A 169 0.62 -11.38 -21.70
N ASN A 170 -0.69 -11.11 -21.67
CA ASN A 170 -1.62 -11.64 -22.69
C ASN A 170 -1.26 -11.12 -24.08
N GLN A 171 -0.81 -9.86 -24.21
CA GLN A 171 -0.35 -9.34 -25.49
C GLN A 171 0.86 -10.11 -26.01
N VAL A 172 1.88 -10.32 -25.17
CA VAL A 172 3.07 -11.12 -25.54
C VAL A 172 2.70 -12.55 -25.92
N LEU A 173 1.79 -13.17 -25.16
CA LEU A 173 1.31 -14.52 -25.45
C LEU A 173 0.64 -14.59 -26.83
N ASN A 174 -0.29 -13.67 -27.12
CA ASN A 174 -1.02 -13.67 -28.38
C ASN A 174 -0.13 -13.36 -29.59
N GLU A 175 0.86 -12.47 -29.44
CA GLU A 175 1.78 -12.10 -30.53
C GLU A 175 2.78 -13.21 -30.86
N ASN A 176 3.27 -13.95 -29.86
CA ASN A 176 4.35 -14.92 -30.05
C ASN A 176 3.87 -16.37 -30.14
N PHE A 177 2.68 -16.66 -29.59
CA PHE A 177 2.12 -18.01 -29.53
C PHE A 177 0.60 -17.98 -29.76
N PRO A 178 0.14 -17.65 -30.98
CA PRO A 178 -1.28 -17.54 -31.32
C PRO A 178 -2.06 -18.85 -31.10
N GLU A 179 -1.41 -20.01 -31.09
CA GLU A 179 -1.99 -21.30 -30.74
C GLU A 179 -2.56 -21.35 -29.31
N TYR A 180 -2.13 -20.45 -28.42
CA TYR A 180 -2.65 -20.29 -27.06
C TYR A 180 -3.58 -19.07 -26.90
N GLU A 181 -4.10 -18.46 -27.98
CA GLU A 181 -5.00 -17.29 -27.92
C GLU A 181 -6.27 -17.55 -27.09
N THR A 182 -6.74 -18.81 -27.05
CA THR A 182 -7.87 -19.22 -26.21
C THR A 182 -7.53 -19.24 -24.72
N TYR A 183 -6.24 -19.24 -24.37
CA TYR A 183 -5.74 -19.22 -23.01
C TYR A 183 -5.64 -17.77 -22.51
N ARG A 184 -6.74 -17.28 -21.93
CA ARG A 184 -6.70 -15.98 -21.23
C ARG A 184 -6.18 -16.18 -19.82
N ILE A 185 -5.12 -15.45 -19.49
CA ILE A 185 -4.62 -15.32 -18.11
C ILE A 185 -5.69 -14.58 -17.31
N GLY A 186 -6.64 -15.31 -16.71
CA GLY A 186 -7.80 -14.74 -16.03
C GLY A 186 -7.53 -14.37 -14.57
N ARG A 187 -6.68 -15.16 -13.89
CA ARG A 187 -6.27 -14.90 -12.51
C ARG A 187 -4.85 -15.42 -12.33
N LEU A 188 -3.97 -14.57 -11.79
CA LEU A 188 -2.60 -14.94 -11.46
C LEU A 188 -2.64 -16.02 -10.37
N HIS A 189 -1.72 -16.99 -10.40
CA HIS A 189 -1.64 -17.98 -9.33
C HIS A 189 -1.38 -17.25 -8.01
N ASP A 190 -2.20 -17.53 -6.98
CA ASP A 190 -2.13 -16.88 -5.66
C ASP A 190 -0.82 -17.22 -4.92
N GLU A 191 -0.17 -18.33 -5.31
CA GLU A 191 1.15 -18.76 -4.85
C GLU A 191 2.26 -18.02 -5.61
N GLY A 192 2.31 -16.71 -5.46
CA GLY A 192 3.44 -15.92 -5.95
C GLY A 192 4.71 -16.23 -5.17
N ASP A 193 5.84 -16.16 -5.86
CA ASP A 193 7.16 -16.40 -5.31
C ASP A 193 7.67 -15.16 -4.56
N GLU A 194 7.96 -15.32 -3.28
CA GLU A 194 8.42 -14.25 -2.39
C GLU A 194 9.94 -14.10 -2.48
N ARG A 195 10.39 -12.90 -2.84
CA ARG A 195 11.79 -12.55 -3.02
C ARG A 195 12.16 -11.42 -2.05
N HIS A 196 13.36 -11.53 -1.47
CA HIS A 196 13.88 -10.45 -0.64
C HIS A 196 14.04 -9.13 -1.46
N PRO A 197 13.75 -7.94 -0.90
CA PRO A 197 13.84 -6.67 -1.64
C PRO A 197 15.21 -6.39 -2.24
N ALA A 198 16.28 -6.87 -1.60
CA ALA A 198 17.64 -6.74 -2.10
C ALA A 198 17.88 -7.47 -3.44
N LEU A 199 17.03 -8.43 -3.80
CA LEU A 199 17.06 -9.12 -5.09
C LEU A 199 16.33 -8.35 -6.20
N CYS A 200 15.78 -7.18 -5.90
CA CYS A 200 15.12 -6.35 -6.90
C CYS A 200 16.16 -5.83 -7.92
N PRO A 201 16.07 -6.23 -9.20
CA PRO A 201 17.02 -5.82 -10.23
C PRO A 201 16.96 -4.32 -10.55
N LEU A 202 15.94 -3.60 -10.08
CA LEU A 202 15.86 -2.14 -10.21
C LEU A 202 16.62 -1.38 -9.12
N CYS A 203 17.00 -2.05 -8.03
CA CYS A 203 17.67 -1.43 -6.88
C CYS A 203 19.15 -1.76 -6.76
N THR A 204 19.68 -2.59 -7.65
CA THR A 204 21.11 -2.95 -7.66
C THR A 204 21.96 -1.69 -7.83
N GLY A 205 22.59 -1.24 -6.74
CA GLY A 205 23.47 -0.07 -6.68
C GLY A 205 23.02 1.09 -5.79
N ARG A 206 21.79 1.08 -5.24
CA ARG A 206 21.37 2.06 -4.22
C ARG A 206 20.84 1.33 -2.99
N SER A 207 21.60 1.42 -1.91
CA SER A 207 21.18 0.95 -0.59
C SER A 207 19.80 1.51 -0.26
N ILE A 208 18.82 0.62 -0.12
CA ILE A 208 17.49 0.94 0.39
C ILE A 208 17.68 1.14 1.91
N ARG A 209 18.11 2.33 2.32
CA ARG A 209 18.03 2.80 3.71
C ARG A 209 16.81 3.71 3.88
#